data_AF-V9DHQ9-F1
#
_entry.id   AF-V9DHQ9-F1
#
_cell.length_a   1.000
_cell.length_b   1.000
_cell.length_c   1.000
_cell.angle_alpha   90.00
_cell.angle_beta   90.00
_cell.angle_gamma   90.00
#
_symmetry.space_group_name_H-M   'P 1'
#
loop_
_entity.id
_entity.type
_entity.pdbx_description
1 polymer ?
#
loop_
_entity_poly.entity_id
_entity_poly.type
_entity_poly.pdbx_seq_one_letter_code
_entity_poly.pdbx_strand_id
1 'polypeptide(L)'
;MGSLSVEDQTQSHANTPFGLQPSILTAKCHPLVEQVTQEVDAYFSEHWPFKDEKTRKKFLSQGIPRVTCLYCANALDDRIAFACKLITITFLTDDVLDHMSLDDGIIYNEKLMRLARGDEQPDRSIPVEYMMYDIWESMRAHDKELADEVLEPAFVFMRAQVDKQRLKPMDLQTYFEYREQDVGKAFLSAIMRFSMGLHMTSEELELARPVEENCSKSISVVNDICSYEKEVRIAARGHEGGALCSSVPIMQLIANVDVPGAKRILWQMCREWEVRHRQLVDEVTRKNQSPALAAYLEGLEYQMAGNEVWSLITPRYNDVTVG
;
A
#
# COMPACT_ATOMS: atom_id res chain seq x y z
N MET A 1 20.78 20.43 23.30
CA MET A 1 21.72 20.20 22.18
C MET A 1 20.90 19.78 20.98
N GLY A 2 20.89 20.60 19.93
CA GLY A 2 20.55 20.28 18.53
C GLY A 2 19.21 19.61 18.22
N SER A 3 18.17 20.40 18.01
CA SER A 3 17.00 20.00 17.21
C SER A 3 17.42 19.81 15.75
N LEU A 4 17.29 18.60 15.21
CA LEU A 4 17.42 18.36 13.78
C LEU A 4 16.18 18.91 13.08
N SER A 5 16.40 19.84 12.15
CA SER A 5 15.38 20.44 11.29
C SER A 5 14.83 19.42 10.28
N VAL A 6 13.55 19.57 9.95
CA VAL A 6 12.73 18.70 9.08
C VAL A 6 13.21 18.67 7.62
N GLU A 7 14.17 19.51 7.22
CA GLU A 7 14.63 19.64 5.82
C GLU A 7 15.68 18.61 5.37
N ASP A 8 16.19 17.73 6.25
CA ASP A 8 17.35 16.88 5.93
C ASP A 8 17.03 15.38 5.77
N GLN A 9 15.74 14.99 5.69
CA GLN A 9 15.32 13.59 5.51
C GLN A 9 14.86 13.20 4.09
N THR A 10 14.89 14.12 3.13
CA THR A 10 14.47 13.85 1.73
C THR A 10 15.63 13.49 0.79
N GLN A 11 16.88 13.58 1.25
CA GLN A 11 18.05 13.09 0.51
C GLN A 11 18.74 11.98 1.29
N SER A 12 18.12 10.79 1.34
CA SER A 12 18.90 9.61 1.73
C SER A 12 19.81 9.25 0.56
N HIS A 13 21.11 9.51 0.69
CA HIS A 13 22.13 8.69 0.04
C HIS A 13 22.13 7.29 0.68
N ALA A 14 20.97 6.63 0.70
CA ALA A 14 20.91 5.21 0.98
C ALA A 14 21.75 4.54 -0.10
N ASN A 15 22.78 3.81 0.30
CA ASN A 15 23.54 2.93 -0.58
C ASN A 15 22.53 2.06 -1.32
N THR A 16 22.20 2.43 -2.56
CA THR A 16 21.21 1.71 -3.33
C THR A 16 21.78 0.31 -3.54
N PRO A 17 21.12 -0.74 -3.02
CA PRO A 17 21.61 -2.08 -3.24
C PRO A 17 21.67 -2.24 -4.77
N PHE A 18 22.83 -2.59 -5.32
CA PHE A 18 23.06 -2.86 -6.75
C PHE A 18 23.44 -1.69 -7.69
N GLY A 19 23.70 -0.46 -7.20
CA GLY A 19 24.04 0.64 -8.10
C GLY A 19 22.86 1.04 -8.99
N LEU A 20 21.66 1.06 -8.39
CA LEU A 20 20.41 1.45 -9.04
C LEU A 20 20.57 2.82 -9.69
N GLN A 21 20.02 2.98 -10.89
CA GLN A 21 19.81 4.31 -11.42
C GLN A 21 18.94 5.10 -10.43
N PRO A 22 19.31 6.35 -10.11
CA PRO A 22 18.49 7.20 -9.25
C PRO A 22 17.07 7.30 -9.80
N SER A 23 16.07 7.27 -8.91
CA SER A 23 14.69 7.62 -9.30
C SER A 23 14.67 9.07 -9.79
N ILE A 24 13.84 9.34 -10.81
CA ILE A 24 13.59 10.71 -11.24
C ILE A 24 12.48 11.37 -10.41
N LEU A 25 11.71 10.58 -9.67
CA LEU A 25 10.60 11.06 -8.83
C LEU A 25 11.13 11.49 -7.46
N THR A 26 10.48 12.47 -6.84
CA THR A 26 10.86 12.96 -5.50
C THR A 26 9.76 12.63 -4.50
N ALA A 27 10.10 11.85 -3.48
CA ALA A 27 9.17 11.56 -2.40
C ALA A 27 8.95 12.80 -1.53
N LYS A 28 7.70 12.96 -1.07
CA LYS A 28 7.31 13.94 -0.07
C LYS A 28 6.61 13.19 1.07
N CYS A 29 6.74 13.69 2.29
CA CYS A 29 6.05 13.14 3.45
C CYS A 29 5.09 14.19 4.02
N HIS A 30 3.93 13.74 4.50
CA HIS A 30 2.96 14.60 5.18
C HIS A 30 3.63 15.32 6.38
N PRO A 31 3.40 16.63 6.57
CA PRO A 31 4.08 17.41 7.62
C PRO A 31 3.77 16.92 9.05
N LEU A 32 2.58 16.36 9.28
CA LEU A 32 2.16 15.82 10.57
C LEU A 32 2.60 14.36 10.83
N VAL A 33 3.53 13.80 10.05
CA VAL A 33 3.91 12.38 10.13
C VAL A 33 4.25 11.92 11.55
N GLU A 34 5.00 12.70 12.33
CA GLU A 34 5.40 12.31 13.69
C GLU A 34 4.20 12.27 14.64
N GLN A 35 3.31 13.27 14.57
CA GLN A 35 2.11 13.34 15.42
C GLN A 35 1.13 12.21 15.07
N VAL A 36 0.84 12.03 13.79
CA VAL A 36 -0.13 11.03 13.31
C VAL A 36 0.39 9.62 13.54
N THR A 37 1.70 9.39 13.37
CA THR A 37 2.31 8.09 13.69
C THR A 37 2.10 7.76 15.16
N GLN A 38 2.38 8.69 16.07
CA GLN A 38 2.17 8.47 17.51
C GLN A 38 0.70 8.20 17.86
N GLU A 39 -0.25 8.95 17.29
CA GLU A 39 -1.69 8.74 17.52
C GLU A 39 -2.13 7.34 17.05
N VAL A 40 -1.77 6.97 15.83
CA VAL A 40 -2.21 5.72 15.21
C VAL A 40 -1.53 4.53 15.88
N ASP A 41 -0.23 4.61 16.16
CA ASP A 41 0.51 3.58 16.88
C ASP A 41 -0.05 3.35 18.29
N ALA A 42 -0.45 4.41 18.99
CA ALA A 42 -1.11 4.31 20.29
C ALA A 42 -2.46 3.59 20.18
N TYR A 43 -3.28 3.96 19.21
CA TYR A 43 -4.59 3.31 18.96
C TYR A 43 -4.43 1.80 18.70
N PHE A 44 -3.53 1.40 17.80
CA PHE A 44 -3.31 -0.03 17.54
C PHE A 44 -2.66 -0.74 18.73
N SER A 45 -1.77 -0.07 19.48
CA SER A 45 -1.17 -0.64 20.69
C SER A 45 -2.18 -0.94 21.79
N GLU A 46 -3.22 -0.11 21.91
CA GLU A 46 -4.28 -0.26 22.89
C GLU A 46 -5.31 -1.32 22.48
N HIS A 47 -5.71 -1.32 21.21
CA HIS A 47 -6.86 -2.11 20.76
C HIS A 47 -6.49 -3.41 20.06
N TRP A 48 -5.38 -3.48 19.32
CA TRP A 48 -5.04 -4.69 18.58
C TRP A 48 -4.51 -5.80 19.51
N PRO A 49 -4.97 -7.05 19.37
CA PRO A 49 -4.63 -8.15 20.27
C PRO A 49 -3.26 -8.74 19.92
N PHE A 50 -2.19 -7.97 20.10
CA PHE A 50 -0.84 -8.47 19.90
C PHE A 50 -0.56 -9.64 20.85
N LYS A 51 -0.02 -10.73 20.30
CA LYS A 51 0.31 -11.96 21.04
C LYS A 51 1.20 -11.69 22.26
N ASP A 52 2.16 -10.78 22.12
CA ASP A 52 3.11 -10.40 23.14
C ASP A 52 3.76 -9.03 22.85
N GLU A 53 4.47 -8.50 23.85
CA GLU A 53 5.19 -7.22 23.77
C GLU A 53 6.21 -7.18 22.63
N LYS A 54 6.85 -8.32 22.31
CA LYS A 54 7.85 -8.39 21.25
C LYS A 54 7.19 -8.20 19.89
N THR A 55 6.07 -8.86 19.66
CA THR A 55 5.24 -8.72 18.44
C THR A 55 4.72 -7.30 18.31
N ARG A 56 4.25 -6.68 19.40
CA ARG A 56 3.81 -5.28 19.39
C ARG A 56 4.95 -4.33 19.00
N LYS A 57 6.09 -4.39 19.69
CA LYS A 57 7.25 -3.53 19.37
C LYS A 57 7.74 -3.73 17.94
N LYS A 58 7.74 -4.98 17.46
CA LYS A 58 8.08 -5.31 16.08
C LYS A 58 7.13 -4.63 15.11
N PHE A 59 5.82 -4.70 15.34
CA PHE A 59 4.83 -4.04 14.50
C PHE A 59 5.06 -2.52 14.44
N LEU A 60 5.18 -1.87 15.60
CA LEU A 60 5.42 -0.42 15.68
C LEU A 60 6.70 0.00 14.96
N SER A 61 7.77 -0.81 15.03
CA SER A 61 9.03 -0.51 14.36
C SER A 61 8.93 -0.48 12.82
N GLN A 62 7.88 -1.05 12.23
CA GLN A 62 7.68 -1.06 10.77
C GLN A 62 7.32 0.32 10.21
N GLY A 63 6.83 1.23 11.06
CA GLY A 63 6.45 2.59 10.66
C GLY A 63 5.37 2.58 9.58
N ILE A 64 4.29 1.82 9.76
CA ILE A 64 3.19 1.74 8.77
C ILE A 64 2.48 3.10 8.60
N PRO A 65 2.18 3.88 9.64
CA PRO A 65 1.61 5.22 9.44
C PRO A 65 2.51 6.13 8.58
N ARG A 66 3.84 5.94 8.63
CA ARG A 66 4.81 6.68 7.81
C ARG A 66 4.67 6.36 6.32
N VAL A 67 4.39 5.11 5.91
CA VAL A 67 4.16 4.83 4.48
C VAL A 67 2.91 5.54 3.98
N THR A 68 1.85 5.59 4.79
CA THR A 68 0.65 6.35 4.42
C THR A 68 0.93 7.84 4.29
N CYS A 69 1.74 8.42 5.18
CA CYS A 69 2.15 9.82 5.08
C CYS A 69 3.03 10.12 3.85
N LEU A 70 3.75 9.11 3.33
CA LEU A 70 4.49 9.21 2.08
C LEU A 70 3.57 9.08 0.86
N TYR A 71 2.56 8.21 0.92
CA TYR A 71 1.55 8.05 -0.14
C TYR A 71 0.63 9.26 -0.28
N CYS A 72 0.21 9.82 0.85
CA CYS A 72 -0.78 10.88 0.92
C CYS A 72 -0.12 12.16 1.45
N ALA A 73 1.01 12.55 0.85
CA ALA A 73 1.83 13.66 1.31
C ALA A 73 1.09 15.01 1.32
N ASN A 74 0.06 15.15 0.49
CA ASN A 74 -0.81 16.33 0.37
C ASN A 74 -2.19 16.11 0.99
N ALA A 75 -2.38 15.08 1.83
CA ALA A 75 -3.62 14.92 2.58
C ALA A 75 -3.93 16.17 3.43
N LEU A 76 -5.21 16.35 3.75
CA LEU A 76 -5.63 17.34 4.73
C LEU A 76 -5.21 16.88 6.13
N ASP A 77 -4.78 17.84 6.95
CA ASP A 77 -4.28 17.59 8.32
C ASP A 77 -5.30 16.85 9.20
N ASP A 78 -6.59 17.14 9.03
CA ASP A 78 -7.69 16.52 9.76
C ASP A 78 -8.19 15.20 9.15
N ARG A 79 -7.58 14.75 8.04
CA ARG A 79 -7.96 13.50 7.35
C ARG A 79 -6.88 12.43 7.31
N ILE A 80 -5.59 12.82 7.36
CA ILE A 80 -4.47 11.88 7.22
C ILE A 80 -4.52 10.74 8.26
N ALA A 81 -5.00 10.99 9.49
CA ALA A 81 -5.13 9.98 10.52
C ALA A 81 -6.11 8.85 10.15
N PHE A 82 -7.18 9.14 9.41
CA PHE A 82 -8.09 8.10 8.92
C PHE A 82 -7.41 7.18 7.90
N ALA A 83 -6.69 7.77 6.93
CA ALA A 83 -5.94 7.01 5.95
C ALA A 83 -4.88 6.13 6.63
N CYS A 84 -4.16 6.67 7.61
CA CYS A 84 -3.18 5.92 8.39
C CYS A 84 -3.85 4.76 9.14
N LYS A 85 -5.00 4.98 9.80
CA LYS A 85 -5.73 3.92 10.50
C LYS A 85 -6.21 2.82 9.55
N LEU A 86 -6.81 3.19 8.42
CA LEU A 86 -7.34 2.24 7.45
C LEU A 86 -6.23 1.42 6.78
N ILE A 87 -5.13 2.04 6.36
CA ILE A 87 -3.99 1.30 5.80
C ILE A 87 -3.32 0.44 6.87
N THR A 88 -3.22 0.92 8.11
CA THR A 88 -2.60 0.13 9.19
C THR A 88 -3.40 -1.13 9.52
N ILE A 89 -4.73 -1.06 9.56
CA ILE A 89 -5.55 -2.26 9.78
C ILE A 89 -5.48 -3.22 8.59
N THR A 90 -5.35 -2.74 7.34
CA THR A 90 -5.20 -3.64 6.19
C THR A 90 -3.87 -4.38 6.20
N PHE A 91 -2.76 -3.74 6.61
CA PHE A 91 -1.48 -4.44 6.83
C PHE A 91 -1.56 -5.53 7.90
N LEU A 92 -2.30 -5.27 8.98
CA LEU A 92 -2.51 -6.24 10.06
C LEU A 92 -3.37 -7.43 9.61
N THR A 93 -4.45 -7.16 8.87
CA THR A 93 -5.32 -8.22 8.34
C THR A 93 -4.62 -9.03 7.26
N ASP A 94 -3.76 -8.41 6.45
CA ASP A 94 -2.89 -9.07 5.46
C ASP A 94 -1.94 -10.09 6.14
N ASP A 95 -1.22 -9.67 7.19
CA ASP A 95 -0.35 -10.57 7.97
C ASP A 95 -1.14 -11.70 8.68
N VAL A 96 -2.44 -11.52 8.93
CA VAL A 96 -3.33 -12.57 9.47
C VAL A 96 -3.71 -13.59 8.38
N LEU A 97 -4.00 -13.11 7.16
CA LEU A 97 -4.36 -13.97 6.01
C LEU A 97 -3.21 -14.89 5.59
N ASP A 98 -1.96 -14.46 5.77
CA ASP A 98 -0.74 -15.27 5.56
C ASP A 98 -0.73 -16.60 6.35
N HIS A 99 -1.59 -16.75 7.37
CA HIS A 99 -1.69 -17.92 8.25
C HIS A 99 -2.99 -18.72 8.07
N MET A 100 -3.79 -18.37 7.06
CA MET A 100 -5.09 -18.99 6.79
C MET A 100 -5.07 -19.84 5.51
N SER A 101 -6.03 -20.76 5.41
CA SER A 101 -6.44 -21.31 4.11
C SER A 101 -7.17 -20.23 3.30
N LEU A 102 -7.31 -20.40 1.99
CA LEU A 102 -8.08 -19.42 1.20
C LEU A 102 -9.56 -19.41 1.60
N ASP A 103 -10.12 -20.57 1.93
CA ASP A 103 -11.53 -20.67 2.33
C ASP A 103 -11.78 -19.98 3.69
N ASP A 104 -10.87 -20.10 4.66
CA ASP A 104 -10.94 -19.36 5.92
C ASP A 104 -10.75 -17.85 5.70
N GLY A 105 -9.82 -17.47 4.82
CA GLY A 105 -9.58 -16.08 4.44
C GLY A 105 -10.80 -15.42 3.80
N ILE A 106 -11.55 -16.15 2.96
CA ILE A 106 -12.82 -15.68 2.37
C ILE A 106 -13.82 -15.36 3.47
N ILE A 107 -14.03 -16.28 4.42
CA ILE A 107 -14.98 -16.07 5.54
C ILE A 107 -14.58 -14.86 6.37
N TYR A 108 -13.28 -14.75 6.67
CA TYR A 108 -12.71 -13.64 7.44
C TYR A 108 -12.93 -12.30 6.74
N ASN A 109 -12.54 -12.17 5.46
CA ASN A 109 -12.70 -10.93 4.70
C ASN A 109 -14.18 -10.58 4.48
N GLU A 110 -15.05 -11.55 4.20
CA GLU A 110 -16.49 -11.30 4.06
C GLU A 110 -17.13 -10.71 5.32
N LYS A 111 -16.73 -11.19 6.50
CA LYS A 111 -17.18 -10.61 7.77
C LYS A 111 -16.70 -9.16 7.90
N LEU A 112 -15.42 -8.89 7.64
CA LEU A 112 -14.87 -7.53 7.72
C LEU A 112 -15.50 -6.58 6.69
N MET A 113 -15.83 -7.05 5.48
CA MET A 113 -16.53 -6.25 4.46
C MET A 113 -17.93 -5.81 4.92
N ARG A 114 -18.70 -6.70 5.57
CA ARG A 114 -20.03 -6.35 6.12
C ARG A 114 -19.92 -5.30 7.23
N LEU A 115 -18.92 -5.43 8.10
CA LEU A 115 -18.66 -4.46 9.17
C LEU A 115 -18.21 -3.11 8.60
N ALA A 116 -17.32 -3.11 7.61
CA ALA A 116 -16.87 -1.90 6.92
C ALA A 116 -18.04 -1.14 6.27
N ARG A 117 -19.00 -1.85 5.67
CA ARG A 117 -20.21 -1.24 5.10
C ARG A 117 -21.17 -0.70 6.17
N GLY A 118 -21.10 -1.22 7.40
CA GLY A 118 -22.03 -0.91 8.48
C GLY A 118 -23.32 -1.73 8.44
N ASP A 119 -23.35 -2.82 7.67
CA ASP A 119 -24.53 -3.72 7.55
C ASP A 119 -24.75 -4.54 8.82
N GLU A 120 -23.70 -4.71 9.61
CA GLU A 120 -23.66 -5.55 10.80
C GLU A 120 -22.98 -4.78 11.94
N GLN A 121 -23.44 -4.98 13.16
CA GLN A 121 -22.78 -4.45 14.35
C GLN A 121 -21.59 -5.35 14.73
N PRO A 122 -20.44 -4.78 15.12
CA PRO A 122 -19.29 -5.58 15.50
C PRO A 122 -19.52 -6.26 16.85
N ASP A 123 -18.97 -7.47 17.03
CA ASP A 123 -18.76 -8.00 18.37
C ASP A 123 -17.66 -7.16 19.05
N ARG A 124 -18.05 -6.38 20.06
CA ARG A 124 -17.13 -5.49 20.80
C ARG A 124 -16.09 -6.26 21.63
N SER A 125 -16.21 -7.58 21.76
CA SER A 125 -15.18 -8.45 22.35
C SER A 125 -14.13 -8.93 21.34
N ILE A 126 -14.35 -8.72 20.03
CA ILE A 126 -13.43 -9.11 18.96
C ILE A 126 -12.78 -7.85 18.36
N PRO A 127 -11.50 -7.57 18.67
CA PRO A 127 -10.83 -6.33 18.27
C PRO A 127 -10.92 -5.95 16.80
N VAL A 128 -10.59 -6.85 15.90
CA VAL A 128 -10.59 -6.54 14.47
C VAL A 128 -11.99 -6.15 13.97
N GLU A 129 -13.05 -6.70 14.56
CA GLU A 129 -14.42 -6.37 14.16
C GLU A 129 -14.75 -4.92 14.50
N TYR A 130 -14.59 -4.54 15.77
CA TYR A 130 -14.95 -3.19 16.19
C TYR A 130 -14.00 -2.14 15.64
N MET A 131 -12.71 -2.45 15.49
CA MET A 131 -11.75 -1.52 14.90
C MET A 131 -12.09 -1.27 13.43
N MET A 132 -12.41 -2.32 12.66
CA MET A 132 -12.84 -2.17 11.27
C MET A 132 -14.11 -1.31 11.20
N TYR A 133 -15.13 -1.65 11.98
CA TYR A 133 -16.39 -0.89 12.01
C TYR A 133 -16.19 0.59 12.38
N ASP A 134 -15.49 0.87 13.49
CA ASP A 134 -15.34 2.23 14.02
C ASP A 134 -14.48 3.12 13.10
N ILE A 135 -13.45 2.56 12.44
CA ILE A 135 -12.66 3.30 11.44
C ILE A 135 -13.57 3.77 10.32
N TRP A 136 -14.36 2.88 9.73
CA TRP A 136 -15.26 3.20 8.61
C TRP A 136 -16.40 4.14 9.01
N GLU A 137 -17.00 3.96 10.20
CA GLU A 137 -18.01 4.88 10.73
C GLU A 137 -17.42 6.28 10.95
N SER A 138 -16.20 6.38 11.48
CA SER A 138 -15.55 7.67 11.70
C SER A 138 -15.21 8.40 10.39
N MET A 139 -14.82 7.65 9.34
CA MET A 139 -14.62 8.21 8.01
C MET A 139 -15.94 8.73 7.42
N ARG A 140 -17.02 7.94 7.50
CA ARG A 140 -18.35 8.37 7.04
C ARG A 140 -18.89 9.57 7.80
N ALA A 141 -18.64 9.65 9.10
CA ALA A 141 -19.03 10.79 9.93
C ALA A 141 -18.27 12.07 9.53
N HIS A 142 -17.04 11.94 9.01
CA HIS A 142 -16.25 13.06 8.53
C HIS A 142 -16.63 13.47 7.10
N ASP A 143 -16.71 12.52 6.18
CA ASP A 143 -17.07 12.74 4.77
C ASP A 143 -17.68 11.47 4.18
N LYS A 144 -19.01 11.40 4.21
CA LYS A 144 -19.74 10.20 3.77
C LYS A 144 -19.54 9.88 2.29
N GLU A 145 -19.53 10.90 1.43
CA GLU A 145 -19.45 10.70 -0.02
C GLU A 145 -18.10 10.07 -0.39
N LEU A 146 -17.01 10.70 0.00
CA LEU A 146 -15.68 10.16 -0.31
C LEU A 146 -15.39 8.87 0.46
N ALA A 147 -15.88 8.70 1.70
CA ALA A 147 -15.71 7.45 2.43
C ALA A 147 -16.42 6.28 1.75
N ASP A 148 -17.65 6.48 1.27
CA ASP A 148 -18.40 5.43 0.56
C ASP A 148 -17.70 5.05 -0.76
N GLU A 149 -17.03 5.99 -1.43
CA GLU A 149 -16.23 5.71 -2.64
C GLU A 149 -14.97 4.86 -2.39
N VAL A 150 -14.48 4.76 -1.14
CA VAL A 150 -13.34 3.88 -0.80
C VAL A 150 -13.80 2.42 -0.63
N LEU A 151 -15.08 2.16 -0.33
CA LEU A 151 -15.57 0.83 0.07
C LEU A 151 -15.34 -0.24 -0.99
N GLU A 152 -15.88 -0.08 -2.21
CA GLU A 152 -15.72 -1.13 -3.23
C GLU A 152 -14.27 -1.33 -3.68
N PRO A 153 -13.45 -0.28 -3.88
CA PRO A 153 -12.02 -0.48 -4.09
C PRO A 153 -11.34 -1.29 -2.98
N ALA A 154 -11.69 -1.04 -1.70
CA ALA A 154 -11.19 -1.85 -0.58
C ALA A 154 -11.68 -3.30 -0.65
N PHE A 155 -12.92 -3.54 -1.05
CA PHE A 155 -13.49 -4.89 -1.15
C PHE A 155 -12.91 -5.68 -2.33
N VAL A 156 -12.63 -5.03 -3.46
CA VAL A 156 -11.89 -5.64 -4.58
C VAL A 156 -10.52 -6.10 -4.09
N PHE A 157 -9.79 -5.25 -3.36
CA PHE A 157 -8.53 -5.61 -2.73
C PHE A 157 -8.66 -6.82 -1.78
N MET A 158 -9.62 -6.79 -0.85
CA MET A 158 -9.83 -7.89 0.11
C MET A 158 -10.21 -9.21 -0.56
N ARG A 159 -10.98 -9.18 -1.66
CA ARG A 159 -11.30 -10.38 -2.44
C ARG A 159 -10.07 -10.89 -3.19
N ALA A 160 -9.29 -9.98 -3.76
CA ALA A 160 -8.04 -10.30 -4.45
C ALA A 160 -7.02 -10.95 -3.52
N GLN A 161 -7.00 -10.61 -2.22
CA GLN A 161 -6.13 -11.22 -1.19
C GLN A 161 -6.40 -12.71 -0.91
N VAL A 162 -7.53 -13.26 -1.36
CA VAL A 162 -7.92 -14.67 -1.12
C VAL A 162 -8.34 -15.42 -2.39
N ASP A 163 -8.18 -14.79 -3.57
CA ASP A 163 -8.40 -15.40 -4.86
C ASP A 163 -7.46 -16.61 -5.10
N LYS A 164 -8.02 -17.70 -5.63
CA LYS A 164 -7.31 -18.95 -6.00
C LYS A 164 -6.34 -18.76 -7.16
N GLN A 165 -6.47 -17.67 -7.93
CA GLN A 165 -5.53 -17.32 -9.00
C GLN A 165 -4.10 -17.19 -8.45
N ARG A 166 -3.92 -16.69 -7.22
CA ARG A 166 -2.61 -16.54 -6.56
C ARG A 166 -1.78 -17.83 -6.47
N LEU A 167 -2.45 -19.00 -6.48
CA LEU A 167 -1.83 -20.33 -6.40
C LEU A 167 -1.43 -20.90 -7.76
N LYS A 168 -1.79 -20.22 -8.86
CA LYS A 168 -1.57 -20.69 -10.23
C LYS A 168 -0.34 -20.00 -10.83
N PRO A 169 0.42 -20.69 -11.70
CA PRO A 169 1.44 -20.03 -12.51
C PRO A 169 0.82 -18.90 -13.34
N MET A 170 1.47 -17.74 -13.38
CA MET A 170 1.09 -16.60 -14.21
C MET A 170 2.26 -16.17 -15.09
N ASP A 171 1.95 -15.71 -16.29
CA ASP A 171 2.88 -14.86 -17.02
C ASP A 171 2.86 -13.42 -16.46
N LEU A 172 3.79 -12.58 -16.90
CA LEU A 172 3.94 -11.24 -16.35
C LEU A 172 2.72 -10.33 -16.62
N GLN A 173 2.03 -10.54 -17.75
CA GLN A 173 0.83 -9.76 -18.06
C GLN A 173 -0.32 -10.12 -17.12
N THR A 174 -0.64 -11.41 -17.04
CA THR A 174 -1.68 -11.95 -16.16
C THR A 174 -1.38 -11.60 -14.69
N TYR A 175 -0.10 -11.62 -14.31
CA TYR A 175 0.35 -11.20 -12.99
C TYR A 175 0.01 -9.74 -12.72
N PHE A 176 0.30 -8.80 -13.64
CA PHE A 176 -0.02 -7.38 -13.41
C PHE A 176 -1.51 -7.10 -13.37
N GLU A 177 -2.32 -7.77 -14.18
CA GLU A 177 -3.79 -7.66 -14.16
C GLU A 177 -4.36 -8.12 -12.81
N TYR A 178 -3.84 -9.21 -12.26
CA TYR A 178 -4.17 -9.68 -10.92
C TYR A 178 -3.64 -8.75 -9.82
N ARG A 179 -2.36 -8.38 -9.92
CA ARG A 179 -1.63 -7.66 -8.87
C ARG A 179 -2.14 -6.24 -8.70
N GLU A 180 -2.74 -5.62 -9.71
CA GLU A 180 -3.41 -4.32 -9.56
C GLU A 180 -4.52 -4.34 -8.49
N GLN A 181 -5.28 -5.43 -8.42
CA GLN A 181 -6.32 -5.61 -7.41
C GLN A 181 -5.70 -5.99 -6.06
N ASP A 182 -4.75 -6.93 -6.06
CA ASP A 182 -4.12 -7.49 -4.86
C ASP A 182 -3.16 -6.52 -4.15
N VAL A 183 -2.49 -5.62 -4.88
CA VAL A 183 -1.73 -4.50 -4.29
C VAL A 183 -2.67 -3.38 -3.79
N GLY A 184 -3.94 -3.44 -4.16
CA GLY A 184 -4.96 -2.47 -3.78
C GLY A 184 -4.81 -1.13 -4.47
N LYS A 185 -4.42 -1.06 -5.75
CA LYS A 185 -4.19 0.23 -6.43
C LYS A 185 -5.42 1.13 -6.39
N ALA A 186 -6.60 0.59 -6.74
CA ALA A 186 -7.86 1.33 -6.71
C ALA A 186 -8.19 1.81 -5.29
N PHE A 187 -7.91 0.98 -4.28
CA PHE A 187 -8.06 1.34 -2.87
C PHE A 187 -7.12 2.49 -2.47
N LEU A 188 -5.84 2.42 -2.83
CA LEU A 188 -4.85 3.49 -2.60
C LEU A 188 -5.23 4.79 -3.33
N SER A 189 -5.75 4.70 -4.55
CA SER A 189 -6.32 5.82 -5.30
C SER A 189 -7.50 6.47 -4.55
N ALA A 190 -8.45 5.67 -4.08
CA ALA A 190 -9.65 6.17 -3.42
C ALA A 190 -9.34 6.77 -2.04
N ILE A 191 -8.50 6.13 -1.23
CA ILE A 191 -8.13 6.67 0.09
C ILE A 191 -7.31 7.94 -0.03
N MET A 192 -6.50 8.08 -1.08
CA MET A 192 -5.81 9.33 -1.40
C MET A 192 -6.82 10.45 -1.68
N ARG A 193 -7.83 10.21 -2.53
CA ARG A 193 -8.89 11.19 -2.80
C ARG A 193 -9.65 11.59 -1.54
N PHE A 194 -10.04 10.61 -0.72
CA PHE A 194 -10.65 10.87 0.59
C PHE A 194 -9.75 11.76 1.46
N SER A 195 -8.48 11.39 1.61
CA SER A 195 -7.54 12.10 2.49
C SER A 195 -7.27 13.54 2.05
N MET A 196 -7.31 13.80 0.73
CA MET A 196 -7.08 15.11 0.15
C MET A 196 -8.38 15.94 -0.03
N GLY A 197 -9.55 15.35 0.21
CA GLY A 197 -10.84 15.98 -0.10
C GLY A 197 -11.05 16.20 -1.61
N LEU A 198 -10.51 15.32 -2.46
CA LEU A 198 -10.60 15.45 -3.91
C LEU A 198 -11.86 14.79 -4.46
N HIS A 199 -12.86 15.61 -4.79
CA HIS A 199 -13.99 15.18 -5.62
C HIS A 199 -13.60 15.30 -7.09
N MET A 200 -13.74 14.20 -7.83
CA MET A 200 -13.39 14.10 -9.24
C MET A 200 -14.57 13.55 -10.03
N THR A 201 -14.74 14.00 -11.27
CA THR A 201 -15.79 13.45 -12.14
C THR A 201 -15.36 12.10 -12.69
N SER A 202 -16.33 11.29 -13.13
CA SER A 202 -16.05 10.02 -13.81
C SER A 202 -15.16 10.22 -15.04
N GLU A 203 -15.33 11.30 -15.79
CA GLU A 203 -14.49 11.63 -16.94
C GLU A 203 -13.04 11.92 -16.55
N GLU A 204 -12.82 12.60 -15.42
CA GLU A 204 -11.48 12.86 -14.90
C GLU A 204 -10.80 11.58 -14.44
N LEU A 205 -11.53 10.69 -13.74
CA LEU A 205 -11.04 9.39 -13.32
C LEU A 205 -10.70 8.50 -14.54
N GLU A 206 -11.57 8.45 -15.56
CA GLU A 206 -11.29 7.72 -16.80
C GLU A 206 -10.09 8.28 -17.56
N LEU A 207 -9.88 9.60 -17.54
CA LEU A 207 -8.69 10.22 -18.11
C LEU A 207 -7.41 9.83 -17.35
N ALA A 208 -7.48 9.65 -16.03
CA ALA A 208 -6.35 9.28 -15.18
C ALA A 208 -5.97 7.79 -15.27
N ARG A 209 -6.89 6.92 -15.70
CA ARG A 209 -6.73 5.45 -15.72
C ARG A 209 -5.37 4.96 -16.28
N PRO A 210 -4.85 5.44 -17.44
CA PRO A 210 -3.55 4.99 -17.93
C PRO A 210 -2.38 5.32 -16.98
N VAL A 211 -2.47 6.44 -16.25
CA VAL A 211 -1.48 6.85 -15.24
C VAL A 211 -1.57 5.94 -14.01
N GLU A 212 -2.79 5.57 -13.60
CA GLU A 212 -3.03 4.65 -12.49
C GLU A 212 -2.49 3.25 -12.78
N GLU A 213 -2.74 2.70 -13.96
CA GLU A 213 -2.24 1.39 -14.39
C GLU A 213 -0.71 1.35 -14.40
N ASN A 214 -0.07 2.43 -14.85
CA ASN A 214 1.40 2.56 -14.82
C ASN A 214 1.93 2.67 -13.38
N CYS A 215 1.27 3.48 -12.55
CA CYS A 215 1.57 3.62 -11.12
C CYS A 215 1.44 2.27 -10.38
N SER A 216 0.39 1.49 -10.69
CA SER A 216 0.13 0.16 -10.16
C SER A 216 1.30 -0.80 -10.38
N LYS A 217 1.82 -0.87 -11.62
CA LYS A 217 2.96 -1.73 -11.97
C LYS A 217 4.20 -1.34 -11.16
N SER A 218 4.49 -0.05 -11.07
CA SER A 218 5.64 0.45 -10.30
C SER A 218 5.53 0.12 -8.81
N ILE A 219 4.39 0.41 -8.18
CA ILE A 219 4.18 0.13 -6.76
C ILE A 219 4.28 -1.37 -6.48
N SER A 220 3.63 -2.19 -7.31
CA SER A 220 3.63 -3.65 -7.20
C SER A 220 5.05 -4.21 -7.27
N VAL A 221 5.83 -3.82 -8.28
CA VAL A 221 7.16 -4.39 -8.49
C VAL A 221 8.17 -3.89 -7.46
N VAL A 222 8.11 -2.62 -7.06
CA VAL A 222 8.94 -2.11 -5.96
C VAL A 222 8.64 -2.86 -4.67
N ASN A 223 7.35 -3.09 -4.38
CA ASN A 223 6.94 -3.89 -3.23
C ASN A 223 7.54 -5.30 -3.32
N ASP A 224 7.30 -6.02 -4.43
CA ASP A 224 7.80 -7.37 -4.66
C ASP A 224 9.32 -7.48 -4.50
N ILE A 225 10.09 -6.51 -5.01
CA ILE A 225 11.55 -6.54 -4.91
C ILE A 225 11.98 -6.43 -3.44
N CYS A 226 11.38 -5.53 -2.69
CA CYS A 226 11.75 -5.24 -1.31
C CYS A 226 11.18 -6.28 -0.32
N SER A 227 9.97 -6.79 -0.55
CA SER A 227 9.28 -7.75 0.30
C SER A 227 9.71 -9.21 0.06
N TYR A 228 10.39 -9.50 -1.05
CA TYR A 228 10.66 -10.88 -1.51
C TYR A 228 11.19 -11.82 -0.42
N GLU A 229 12.20 -11.41 0.34
CA GLU A 229 12.80 -12.24 1.39
C GLU A 229 11.86 -12.46 2.58
N LYS A 230 10.96 -11.51 2.88
CA LYS A 230 9.86 -11.70 3.84
C LYS A 230 8.88 -12.74 3.30
N GLU A 231 8.44 -12.59 2.06
CA GLU A 231 7.42 -13.45 1.44
C GLU A 231 7.91 -14.90 1.26
N VAL A 232 9.17 -15.11 0.88
CA VAL A 232 9.77 -16.46 0.80
C VAL A 232 9.75 -17.16 2.16
N ARG A 233 10.03 -16.45 3.25
CA ARG A 233 9.98 -17.00 4.62
C ARG A 233 8.55 -17.35 5.04
N ILE A 234 7.57 -16.55 4.62
CA ILE A 234 6.15 -16.81 4.89
C ILE A 234 5.68 -18.04 4.09
N ALA A 235 5.97 -18.09 2.79
CA ALA A 235 5.60 -19.21 1.92
C ALA A 235 6.18 -20.55 2.38
N ALA A 236 7.38 -20.54 2.97
CA ALA A 236 8.01 -21.74 3.54
C ALA A 236 7.20 -22.38 4.71
N ARG A 237 6.23 -21.65 5.29
CA ARG A 237 5.34 -22.18 6.34
C ARG A 237 4.18 -23.02 5.79
N GLY A 238 3.89 -22.93 4.48
CA GLY A 238 2.98 -23.84 3.79
C GLY A 238 1.48 -23.52 3.88
N HIS A 239 1.08 -22.36 4.38
CA HIS A 239 -0.32 -21.89 4.33
C HIS A 239 -0.64 -21.33 2.94
N GLU A 240 -1.86 -21.58 2.42
CA GLU A 240 -2.26 -21.11 1.09
C GLU A 240 -2.31 -19.58 0.99
N GLY A 241 -2.75 -18.90 2.05
CA GLY A 241 -2.78 -17.42 2.09
C GLY A 241 -1.39 -16.79 1.98
N GLY A 242 -0.36 -17.47 2.51
CA GLY A 242 1.04 -17.03 2.44
C GLY A 242 1.81 -17.53 1.22
N ALA A 243 1.13 -18.06 0.19
CA ALA A 243 1.80 -18.56 -1.01
C ALA A 243 2.54 -17.42 -1.75
N LEU A 244 3.75 -17.72 -2.23
CA LEU A 244 4.59 -16.72 -2.92
C LEU A 244 3.94 -16.29 -4.25
N CYS A 245 3.48 -15.04 -4.32
CA CYS A 245 2.88 -14.43 -5.50
C CYS A 245 3.59 -13.11 -5.84
N SER A 246 4.72 -13.21 -6.55
CA SER A 246 5.65 -12.09 -6.77
C SER A 246 6.15 -12.07 -8.22
N SER A 247 6.41 -10.88 -8.76
CA SER A 247 7.05 -10.71 -10.08
C SER A 247 8.50 -11.22 -10.11
N VAL A 248 9.19 -11.33 -8.97
CA VAL A 248 10.59 -11.78 -8.88
C VAL A 248 10.78 -13.20 -9.47
N PRO A 249 10.08 -14.25 -9.00
CA PRO A 249 10.23 -15.61 -9.55
C PRO A 249 9.76 -15.71 -11.01
N ILE A 250 8.75 -14.91 -11.41
CA ILE A 250 8.30 -14.83 -12.81
C ILE A 250 9.44 -14.31 -13.69
N MET A 251 10.11 -13.24 -13.25
CA MET A 251 11.24 -12.66 -13.98
C MET A 251 12.46 -13.60 -14.02
N GLN A 252 12.74 -14.33 -12.93
CA GLN A 252 13.80 -15.35 -12.94
C GLN A 252 13.58 -16.39 -14.04
N LEU A 253 12.33 -16.85 -14.20
CA LEU A 253 11.97 -17.84 -15.21
C LEU A 253 12.08 -17.26 -16.63
N ILE A 254 11.55 -16.06 -16.85
CA ILE A 254 11.55 -15.42 -18.18
C ILE A 254 12.97 -15.11 -18.65
N ALA A 255 13.81 -14.54 -17.77
CA ALA A 255 15.14 -14.08 -18.13
C ALA A 255 16.24 -15.15 -17.89
N ASN A 256 15.90 -16.30 -17.29
CA ASN A 256 16.84 -17.35 -16.91
C ASN A 256 18.01 -16.81 -16.05
N VAL A 257 17.67 -16.13 -14.95
CA VAL A 257 18.62 -15.50 -14.02
C VAL A 257 18.32 -15.85 -12.56
N ASP A 258 19.28 -15.59 -11.69
CA ASP A 258 19.11 -15.70 -10.24
C ASP A 258 18.23 -14.57 -9.67
N VAL A 259 17.85 -14.69 -8.38
CA VAL A 259 17.01 -13.68 -7.69
C VAL A 259 17.62 -12.27 -7.79
N PRO A 260 18.92 -12.06 -7.49
CA PRO A 260 19.54 -10.74 -7.69
C PRO A 260 19.45 -10.24 -9.13
N GLY A 261 19.62 -11.11 -10.12
CA GLY A 261 19.45 -10.77 -11.54
C GLY A 261 18.03 -10.31 -11.88
N ALA A 262 17.02 -11.06 -11.43
CA ALA A 262 15.62 -10.71 -11.63
C ALA A 262 15.27 -9.36 -10.99
N LYS A 263 15.69 -9.13 -9.74
CA LYS A 263 15.48 -7.85 -9.04
C LYS A 263 16.12 -6.67 -9.78
N ARG A 264 17.33 -6.84 -10.35
CA ARG A 264 17.97 -5.78 -11.15
C ARG A 264 17.19 -5.44 -12.43
N ILE A 265 16.66 -6.45 -13.12
CA ILE A 265 15.84 -6.23 -14.32
C ILE A 265 14.54 -5.49 -13.95
N LEU A 266 13.85 -5.95 -12.90
CA LEU A 266 12.62 -5.34 -12.41
C LEU A 266 12.82 -3.90 -11.94
N TRP A 267 13.94 -3.60 -11.27
CA TRP A 267 14.29 -2.23 -10.91
C TRP A 267 14.46 -1.32 -12.13
N GLN A 268 15.10 -1.80 -13.20
CA GLN A 268 15.20 -1.00 -14.44
C GLN A 268 13.81 -0.76 -15.05
N MET A 269 12.93 -1.76 -15.04
CA MET A 269 11.54 -1.59 -15.49
C MET A 269 10.80 -0.52 -14.68
N CYS A 270 11.03 -0.45 -13.36
CA CYS A 270 10.47 0.60 -12.52
C CYS A 270 10.89 2.00 -12.98
N ARG A 271 12.17 2.20 -13.33
CA ARG A 271 12.66 3.47 -13.88
C ARG A 271 12.02 3.82 -15.22
N GLU A 272 11.80 2.85 -16.09
CA GLU A 272 11.06 3.07 -17.34
C GLU A 272 9.60 3.50 -17.08
N TRP A 273 8.95 2.94 -16.04
CA TRP A 273 7.61 3.37 -15.64
C TRP A 273 7.57 4.76 -15.03
N GLU A 274 8.63 5.25 -14.39
CA GLU A 274 8.71 6.65 -13.95
C GLU A 274 8.76 7.62 -15.14
N VAL A 275 9.56 7.30 -16.16
CA VAL A 275 9.61 8.08 -17.40
C VAL A 275 8.25 8.05 -18.09
N ARG A 276 7.62 6.87 -18.18
CA ARG A 276 6.29 6.73 -18.77
C ARG A 276 5.21 7.47 -17.96
N HIS A 277 5.34 7.51 -16.63
CA HIS A 277 4.42 8.25 -15.77
C HIS A 277 4.38 9.73 -16.16
N ARG A 278 5.54 10.39 -16.27
CA ARG A 278 5.59 11.81 -16.66
C ARG A 278 4.99 12.06 -18.04
N GLN A 279 5.28 11.20 -19.01
CA GLN A 279 4.69 11.30 -20.35
C GLN A 279 3.16 11.20 -20.30
N LEU A 280 2.62 10.25 -19.53
CA LEU A 280 1.17 10.07 -19.37
C LEU A 280 0.55 11.27 -18.65
N VAL A 281 1.18 11.80 -17.60
CA VAL A 281 0.73 13.01 -16.90
C VAL A 281 0.66 14.20 -17.87
N ASP A 282 1.68 14.39 -18.71
CA ASP A 282 1.68 15.44 -19.73
C ASP A 282 0.59 15.23 -20.79
N GLU A 283 0.33 13.98 -21.19
CA GLU A 283 -0.75 13.63 -22.12
C GLU A 283 -2.14 13.92 -21.54
N VAL A 284 -2.37 13.58 -20.27
CA VAL A 284 -3.65 13.81 -19.57
C VAL A 284 -3.87 15.29 -19.30
N THR A 285 -2.86 16.00 -18.80
CA THR A 285 -2.92 17.43 -18.48
C THR A 285 -3.21 18.30 -19.71
N ARG A 286 -2.74 17.87 -20.89
CA ARG A 286 -3.08 18.53 -22.17
C ARG A 286 -4.55 18.38 -22.57
N LYS A 287 -5.22 17.30 -22.14
CA LYS A 287 -6.63 17.04 -22.43
C LYS A 287 -7.57 17.72 -21.43
N ASN A 288 -7.16 17.80 -20.17
CA ASN A 288 -7.95 18.40 -19.10
C ASN A 288 -7.02 19.07 -18.08
N GLN A 289 -7.24 20.36 -17.82
CA GLN A 289 -6.46 21.19 -16.89
C GLN A 289 -7.17 21.38 -15.54
N SER A 290 -8.06 20.46 -15.17
CA SER A 290 -8.76 20.48 -13.88
C SER A 290 -7.76 20.48 -12.71
N PRO A 291 -7.92 21.40 -11.73
CA PRO A 291 -7.07 21.41 -10.54
C PRO A 291 -7.16 20.11 -9.74
N ALA A 292 -8.34 19.48 -9.68
CA ALA A 292 -8.52 18.21 -8.96
C ALA A 292 -7.75 17.07 -9.64
N LEU A 293 -7.84 16.98 -10.97
CA LEU A 293 -7.07 16.00 -11.75
C LEU A 293 -5.56 16.25 -11.63
N ALA A 294 -5.11 17.51 -11.68
CA ALA A 294 -3.69 17.83 -11.51
C ALA A 294 -3.17 17.38 -10.11
N ALA A 295 -3.91 17.69 -9.05
CA ALA A 295 -3.57 17.25 -7.69
C ALA A 295 -3.59 15.72 -7.55
N TYR A 296 -4.52 15.05 -8.24
CA TYR A 296 -4.62 13.59 -8.26
C TYR A 296 -3.40 12.95 -8.93
N LEU A 297 -3.00 13.45 -10.10
CA LEU A 297 -1.83 12.96 -10.83
C LEU A 297 -0.53 13.16 -10.04
N GLU A 298 -0.38 14.31 -9.39
CA GLU A 298 0.74 14.57 -8.46
C GLU A 298 0.73 13.58 -7.28
N GLY A 299 -0.44 13.30 -6.73
CA GLY A 299 -0.62 12.29 -5.68
C GLY A 299 -0.14 10.90 -6.09
N LEU A 300 -0.38 10.48 -7.35
CA LEU A 300 0.12 9.21 -7.87
C LEU A 300 1.66 9.16 -7.95
N GLU A 301 2.32 10.28 -8.26
CA GLU A 301 3.79 10.39 -8.22
C GLU A 301 4.30 10.20 -6.78
N TYR A 302 3.65 10.84 -5.79
CA TYR A 302 4.00 10.64 -4.37
C TYR A 302 3.77 9.20 -3.90
N GLN A 303 2.73 8.51 -4.37
CA GLN A 303 2.56 7.08 -4.07
C GLN A 303 3.74 6.24 -4.59
N MET A 304 4.17 6.45 -5.84
CA MET A 304 5.30 5.71 -6.41
C MET A 304 6.60 5.99 -5.65
N ALA A 305 6.96 7.26 -5.49
CA ALA A 305 8.22 7.66 -4.84
C ALA A 305 8.22 7.31 -3.34
N GLY A 306 7.08 7.53 -2.67
CA GLY A 306 6.88 7.19 -1.27
C GLY A 306 6.97 5.70 -0.98
N ASN A 307 6.43 4.86 -1.89
CA ASN A 307 6.49 3.40 -1.77
C ASN A 307 7.95 2.93 -1.77
N GLU A 308 8.73 3.44 -2.72
CA GLU A 308 10.14 3.10 -2.83
C GLU A 308 10.91 3.52 -1.58
N VAL A 309 10.77 4.78 -1.15
CA VAL A 309 11.49 5.30 0.03
C VAL A 309 11.17 4.46 1.26
N TRP A 310 9.90 4.17 1.53
CA TRP A 310 9.52 3.36 2.68
C TRP A 310 10.00 1.91 2.56
N SER A 311 9.81 1.29 1.39
CA SER A 311 10.17 -0.11 1.15
C SER A 311 11.67 -0.35 1.31
N LEU A 312 12.51 0.63 0.94
CA LEU A 312 13.96 0.54 1.09
C LEU A 312 14.42 0.66 2.56
N ILE A 313 13.67 1.32 3.44
CA ILE A 313 14.12 1.61 4.82
C ILE A 313 13.36 0.85 5.91
N THR A 314 12.17 0.31 5.61
CA THR A 314 11.31 -0.29 6.64
C THR A 314 11.94 -1.55 7.24
N PRO A 315 11.94 -1.70 8.58
CA PRO A 315 12.29 -2.96 9.23
C PRO A 315 11.39 -4.13 8.81
N ARG A 316 10.17 -3.86 8.29
CA ARG A 316 9.27 -4.90 7.77
C ARG A 316 9.94 -5.79 6.72
N TYR A 317 10.81 -5.21 5.90
CA TYR A 317 11.52 -5.91 4.82
C TYR A 317 12.99 -6.18 5.15
N ASN A 318 13.63 -5.26 5.88
CA ASN A 318 15.09 -5.29 6.07
C ASN A 318 15.56 -6.05 7.32
N ASP A 319 14.67 -6.35 8.28
CA ASP A 319 15.09 -7.08 9.47
C ASP A 319 15.21 -8.60 9.17
N VAL A 320 16.43 -9.12 9.25
CA VAL A 320 16.77 -10.53 9.02
C VAL A 320 16.40 -11.44 10.18
N THR A 321 16.06 -10.90 11.35
CA THR A 321 15.51 -11.67 12.49
C THR A 321 14.01 -11.98 12.32
N VAL A 322 13.43 -11.58 11.18
CA VAL A 322 12.01 -11.72 10.82
C VAL A 322 11.72 -13.12 10.29
N GLY A 323 11.82 -14.13 11.15
CA GLY A 323 11.34 -15.49 10.95
C GLY A 323 10.68 -15.99 12.21
#